data_AF-A0A9J6DUX8-F1
#
_entry.id   AF-A0A9J6DUX8-F1
#
_cell.length_a   1.000
_cell.length_b   1.000
_cell.length_c   1.000
_cell.angle_alpha   90.00
_cell.angle_beta   90.00
_cell.angle_gamma   90.00
#
_symmetry.space_group_name_H-M   'P 1'
#
loop_
_entity.id
_entity.type
_entity.pdbx_description
1 polymer ?
#
loop_
_entity_poly.entity_id
_entity_poly.type
_entity_poly.pdbx_seq_one_letter_code
_entity_poly.pdbx_strand_id
1 'polypeptide(L)'
;MYWSRLLRQSHIADCMPRNCFDEVISLFHACNNDTEKKKEEDGYDKLYKVRPLLSRLNYNFQGAAEMEDCLAVDEMIVPFKGRHSLKVYMNKKPRKWGYKVWTLAGRSGYVYKIELYGDNLVIDPTDLSNDIGESEKIVVRLSEGFEGKEIFCDNFFASADLLVEMKRRGLGCTATMRNGRIGRCPLKTEKCLKGEGRGSFDFRSEKDSGIIICHWHDNRSVMIGSNTHSVGPVGVCRRYDKKAKTYTEVSRPSLVRVYNQSMGGVDRADQLLSFYRNELKTKKWYKRIIFPLLDLAVVNSWLLYRAVKDSEIQLAEFKLQVAFGLMKLEKSHEAPLHDRTLTENWLSNRASDVPTSVRYDGVNHLPVKVPQKSAPRYKLPQCSWRTRLQCKKCKVYLCVEEDGPANCFERFHTE
;
A
#
# COMPACT_ATOMS: atom_id res chain seq x y z
N MET A 1 11.92 0.58 25.31
CA MET A 1 13.29 0.91 24.84
C MET A 1 13.43 2.42 24.64
N TYR A 2 12.55 3.08 23.87
CA TYR A 2 12.67 4.51 23.54
C TYR A 2 12.69 5.48 24.72
N TRP A 3 11.94 5.21 25.78
CA TRP A 3 11.93 6.01 27.02
C TRP A 3 12.89 5.51 28.10
N SER A 4 13.72 4.49 27.80
CA SER A 4 14.75 4.01 28.72
C SER A 4 15.78 5.12 28.97
N ARG A 5 16.40 5.16 30.16
CA ARG A 5 17.50 6.07 30.45
C ARG A 5 18.73 5.79 29.57
N LEU A 6 19.07 4.52 29.35
CA LEU A 6 20.31 4.11 28.65
C LEU A 6 20.17 4.05 27.12
N LEU A 7 18.98 3.72 26.63
CA LEU A 7 18.69 3.57 25.19
C LEU A 7 17.68 4.62 24.71
N ARG A 8 17.68 5.79 25.35
CA ARG A 8 16.72 6.86 25.09
C ARG A 8 16.80 7.27 23.63
N GLN A 9 15.65 7.33 22.98
CA GLN A 9 15.51 7.96 21.66
C GLN A 9 14.79 9.29 21.87
N SER A 10 15.56 10.39 21.96
CA SER A 10 15.07 11.73 22.29
C SER A 10 13.92 12.17 21.40
N HIS A 11 14.06 11.97 20.08
CA HIS A 11 13.02 12.31 19.11
C HIS A 11 11.63 11.73 19.43
N ILE A 12 11.57 10.53 20.01
CA ILE A 12 10.31 9.88 20.43
C ILE A 12 9.96 10.29 21.85
N ALA A 13 10.93 10.19 22.77
CA ALA A 13 10.69 10.33 24.19
C ALA A 13 10.38 11.78 24.64
N ASP A 14 10.80 12.77 23.86
CA ASP A 14 10.50 14.18 24.06
C ASP A 14 9.22 14.63 23.33
N CYS A 15 8.70 13.79 22.43
CA CYS A 15 7.42 14.06 21.74
C CYS A 15 6.25 13.78 22.68
N MET A 16 6.28 12.63 23.35
CA MET A 16 5.22 12.21 24.27
C MET A 16 5.81 11.38 25.41
N PRO A 17 5.48 11.64 26.68
CA PRO A 17 5.89 10.79 27.79
C PRO A 17 5.38 9.36 27.64
N ARG A 18 6.11 8.37 28.16
CA ARG A 18 5.74 6.96 28.05
C ARG A 18 4.32 6.67 28.54
N ASN A 19 3.97 7.19 29.73
CA ASN A 19 2.68 6.91 30.34
C ASN A 19 1.53 7.50 29.51
N CYS A 20 1.74 8.70 28.94
CA CYS A 20 0.79 9.31 28.01
C CYS A 20 0.64 8.46 26.75
N PHE A 21 1.74 8.00 26.15
CA PHE A 21 1.69 7.09 25.01
C PHE A 21 0.94 5.79 25.32
N ASP A 22 1.25 5.14 26.45
CA ASP A 22 0.60 3.91 26.88
C ASP A 22 -0.90 4.14 27.11
N GLU A 23 -1.30 5.29 27.69
CA GLU A 23 -2.68 5.69 27.91
C GLU A 23 -3.43 5.96 26.60
N VAL A 24 -2.89 6.80 25.72
CA VAL A 24 -3.45 7.08 24.38
C VAL A 24 -3.62 5.80 23.59
N ILE A 25 -2.58 4.96 23.54
CA ILE A 25 -2.66 3.67 22.85
C ILE A 25 -3.62 2.72 23.55
N SER A 26 -3.89 2.83 24.86
CA SER A 26 -4.92 2.03 25.52
C SER A 26 -6.32 2.48 25.11
N LEU A 27 -6.56 3.80 25.05
CA LEU A 27 -7.83 4.45 24.79
C LEU A 27 -8.13 4.69 23.31
N PHE A 28 -7.19 4.42 22.40
CA PHE A 28 -7.42 4.65 20.97
C PHE A 28 -8.62 3.83 20.41
N HIS A 29 -9.53 4.53 19.72
CA HIS A 29 -10.66 4.01 18.96
C HIS A 29 -10.79 4.78 17.64
N ALA A 30 -11.26 4.13 16.57
CA ALA A 30 -11.49 4.74 15.26
C ALA A 30 -12.98 4.88 14.92
N CYS A 31 -13.86 4.66 15.91
CA CYS A 31 -15.31 4.72 15.79
C CYS A 31 -15.91 5.19 17.13
N ASN A 32 -17.16 5.64 17.10
CA ASN A 32 -17.94 5.88 18.32
C ASN A 32 -18.49 4.54 18.84
N ASN A 33 -18.07 4.08 20.01
CA ASN A 33 -18.53 2.80 20.56
C ASN A 33 -20.01 2.85 21.01
N ASP A 34 -20.55 4.03 21.29
CA ASP A 34 -21.93 4.17 21.79
C ASP A 34 -22.97 3.85 20.72
N THR A 35 -22.54 3.84 19.45
CA THR A 35 -23.37 3.52 18.28
C THR A 35 -23.07 2.12 17.72
N GLU A 36 -22.28 1.30 18.45
CA GLU A 36 -22.03 -0.10 18.07
C GLU A 36 -23.29 -0.94 18.27
N LYS A 37 -23.86 -1.43 17.17
CA LYS A 37 -25.01 -2.33 17.19
C LYS A 37 -24.64 -3.69 17.77
N LYS A 38 -25.59 -4.34 18.44
CA LYS A 38 -25.42 -5.72 18.94
C LYS A 38 -25.58 -6.73 17.82
N LYS A 39 -25.09 -7.96 18.05
CA LYS A 39 -25.06 -9.03 17.03
C LYS A 39 -26.46 -9.40 16.52
N GLU A 40 -27.46 -9.26 17.36
CA GLU A 40 -28.87 -9.59 17.10
C GLU A 40 -29.62 -8.43 16.43
N GLU A 41 -29.02 -7.25 16.35
CA GLU A 41 -29.65 -6.05 15.77
C GLU A 41 -29.39 -5.96 14.26
N ASP A 42 -30.39 -5.46 13.53
CA ASP A 42 -30.26 -5.22 12.09
C ASP A 42 -29.15 -4.20 11.79
N GLY A 43 -28.29 -4.51 10.82
CA GLY A 43 -27.12 -3.72 10.48
C GLY A 43 -25.91 -3.89 11.43
N TYR A 44 -25.86 -4.96 12.24
CA TYR A 44 -24.65 -5.34 12.98
C TYR A 44 -23.42 -5.44 12.05
N ASP A 45 -22.30 -4.86 12.45
CA ASP A 45 -21.05 -4.88 11.67
C ASP A 45 -19.92 -5.55 12.48
N LYS A 46 -19.45 -6.72 12.04
CA LYS A 46 -18.30 -7.38 12.69
C LYS A 46 -17.01 -6.55 12.63
N LEU A 47 -16.93 -5.62 11.68
CA LEU A 47 -15.79 -4.73 11.45
C LEU A 47 -16.05 -3.30 11.91
N TYR A 48 -17.12 -3.07 12.70
CA TYR A 48 -17.55 -1.74 13.15
C TYR A 48 -16.38 -0.86 13.63
N LYS A 49 -15.48 -1.45 14.42
CA LYS A 49 -14.34 -0.73 15.04
C LYS A 49 -13.26 -0.25 14.08
N VAL A 50 -13.26 -0.76 12.85
CA VAL A 50 -12.31 -0.37 11.79
C VAL A 50 -13.02 0.26 10.59
N ARG A 51 -14.35 0.15 10.51
CA ARG A 51 -15.16 0.57 9.37
C ARG A 51 -14.91 2.01 8.94
N PRO A 52 -14.91 3.03 9.82
CA PRO A 52 -14.74 4.41 9.37
C PRO A 52 -13.40 4.65 8.68
N LEU A 53 -12.32 4.07 9.24
CA LEU A 53 -11.00 4.16 8.65
C LEU A 53 -10.90 3.38 7.33
N LEU A 54 -11.42 2.14 7.30
CA LEU A 54 -11.41 1.30 6.11
C LEU A 54 -12.12 1.99 4.94
N SER A 55 -13.33 2.52 5.17
CA SER A 55 -14.10 3.24 4.15
C SER A 55 -13.37 4.49 3.66
N ARG A 56 -12.77 5.26 4.58
CA ARG A 56 -12.00 6.46 4.22
C ARG A 56 -10.75 6.13 3.42
N LEU A 57 -10.03 5.07 3.77
CA LEU A 57 -8.83 4.64 3.03
C LEU A 57 -9.18 4.15 1.63
N ASN A 58 -10.22 3.33 1.48
CA ASN A 58 -10.67 2.90 0.15
C ASN A 58 -11.06 4.10 -0.73
N TYR A 59 -11.76 5.09 -0.18
CA TYR A 59 -12.08 6.33 -0.91
C TYR A 59 -10.82 7.09 -1.32
N ASN A 60 -9.91 7.32 -0.37
CA ASN A 60 -8.69 8.08 -0.63
C ASN A 60 -7.73 7.37 -1.60
N PHE A 61 -7.59 6.05 -1.51
CA PHE A 61 -6.69 5.26 -2.36
C PHE A 61 -7.14 5.28 -3.82
N GLN A 62 -8.44 5.27 -4.09
CA GLN A 62 -8.94 5.38 -5.46
C GLN A 62 -8.79 6.80 -6.02
N GLY A 63 -8.95 7.83 -5.18
CA GLY A 63 -8.92 9.23 -5.62
C GLY A 63 -7.53 9.88 -5.65
N ALA A 64 -6.50 9.29 -5.01
CA ALA A 64 -5.19 9.94 -4.85
C ALA A 64 -4.19 9.62 -5.98
N ALA A 65 -4.46 8.62 -6.82
CA ALA A 65 -3.57 8.17 -7.87
C ALA A 65 -4.31 8.09 -9.21
N GLU A 66 -3.62 8.38 -10.31
CA GLU A 66 -4.10 7.96 -11.63
C GLU A 66 -4.07 6.43 -11.70
N MET A 67 -5.15 5.83 -12.22
CA MET A 67 -5.31 4.39 -12.25
C MET A 67 -4.38 3.74 -13.27
N GLU A 68 -3.50 2.86 -12.81
CA GLU A 68 -2.69 1.98 -13.67
C GLU A 68 -3.57 1.12 -14.58
N ASP A 69 -3.15 0.88 -15.82
CA ASP A 69 -3.93 0.10 -16.80
C ASP A 69 -4.04 -1.40 -16.47
N CYS A 70 -3.06 -1.92 -15.74
CA CYS A 70 -3.00 -3.33 -15.34
C CYS A 70 -3.06 -3.43 -13.81
N LEU A 71 -4.11 -4.06 -13.31
CA LEU A 71 -4.38 -4.22 -11.89
C LEU A 71 -4.45 -5.69 -11.52
N ALA A 72 -3.95 -6.06 -10.35
CA ALA A 72 -3.95 -7.42 -9.84
C ALA A 72 -4.87 -7.55 -8.62
N VAL A 73 -5.70 -8.59 -8.63
CA VAL A 73 -6.49 -9.03 -7.47
C VAL A 73 -5.82 -10.24 -6.83
N ASP A 74 -5.52 -10.12 -5.55
CA ASP A 74 -4.98 -11.21 -4.74
C ASP A 74 -5.24 -10.95 -3.24
N GLU A 75 -4.64 -11.77 -2.39
CA GLU A 75 -4.80 -11.77 -0.95
C GLU A 75 -3.54 -11.30 -0.20
N MET A 76 -3.76 -10.44 0.78
CA MET A 76 -2.78 -10.10 1.81
C MET A 76 -3.16 -10.72 3.15
N ILE A 77 -2.19 -10.83 4.06
CA ILE A 77 -2.44 -11.25 5.44
C ILE A 77 -1.99 -10.18 6.44
N VAL A 78 -2.92 -9.77 7.31
CA VAL A 78 -2.60 -8.99 8.50
C VAL A 78 -2.37 -9.95 9.66
N PRO A 79 -1.12 -10.15 10.13
CA PRO A 79 -0.82 -11.21 11.08
C PRO A 79 -1.47 -11.00 12.45
N PHE A 80 -2.16 -12.02 12.95
CA PHE A 80 -2.79 -11.98 14.26
C PHE A 80 -2.96 -13.39 14.83
N LYS A 81 -2.53 -13.59 16.08
CA LYS A 81 -2.66 -14.87 16.80
C LYS A 81 -3.74 -14.87 17.88
N GLY A 82 -4.32 -13.72 18.22
CA GLY A 82 -5.36 -13.62 19.26
C GLY A 82 -6.69 -14.25 18.85
N ARG A 83 -7.68 -14.17 19.74
CA ARG A 83 -9.03 -14.71 19.49
C ARG A 83 -9.89 -13.67 18.76
N HIS A 84 -10.35 -14.01 17.57
CA HIS A 84 -11.33 -13.23 16.80
C HIS A 84 -11.98 -14.16 15.77
N SER A 85 -13.27 -13.95 15.47
CA SER A 85 -14.05 -14.80 14.57
C SER A 85 -13.60 -14.72 13.11
N LEU A 86 -13.14 -13.55 12.66
CA LEU A 86 -12.67 -13.31 11.29
C LEU A 86 -11.20 -13.73 11.03
N LYS A 87 -10.54 -14.34 12.02
CA LYS A 87 -9.16 -14.81 11.86
C LYS A 87 -9.15 -16.09 11.05
N VAL A 88 -8.29 -16.16 10.04
CA VAL A 88 -8.10 -17.34 9.19
C VAL A 88 -6.71 -17.93 9.33
N TYR A 89 -6.56 -19.18 8.87
CA TYR A 89 -5.28 -19.86 8.70
C TYR A 89 -4.95 -20.04 7.22
N MET A 90 -3.80 -19.52 6.78
CA MET A 90 -3.32 -19.63 5.40
C MET A 90 -1.97 -20.36 5.39
N ASN A 91 -1.99 -21.64 5.02
CA ASN A 91 -0.85 -22.55 5.11
C ASN A 91 0.38 -22.12 4.30
N LYS A 92 0.16 -21.47 3.15
CA LYS A 92 1.20 -21.06 2.19
C LYS A 92 1.84 -19.70 2.51
N LYS A 93 1.23 -18.87 3.38
CA LYS A 93 1.79 -17.56 3.73
C LYS A 93 2.85 -17.72 4.84
N PRO A 94 3.93 -16.92 4.86
CA PRO A 94 4.99 -17.02 5.89
C PRO A 94 4.45 -16.87 7.31
N ARG A 95 3.51 -15.93 7.50
CA ARG A 95 2.73 -15.80 8.72
C ARG A 95 1.35 -16.39 8.45
N LYS A 96 1.07 -17.55 9.05
CA LYS A 96 -0.10 -18.36 8.69
C LYS A 96 -1.41 -17.91 9.34
N TRP A 97 -1.36 -17.28 10.52
CA TRP A 97 -2.55 -16.84 11.24
C TRP A 97 -2.73 -15.32 11.13
N GLY A 98 -3.93 -14.89 10.72
CA GLY A 98 -4.23 -13.46 10.59
C GLY A 98 -5.58 -13.16 9.99
N TYR A 99 -5.81 -11.90 9.67
CA TYR A 99 -6.95 -11.46 8.87
C TYR A 99 -6.56 -11.52 7.41
N LYS A 100 -7.40 -12.18 6.60
CA LYS A 100 -7.26 -12.17 5.15
C LYS A 100 -7.87 -10.89 4.60
N VAL A 101 -7.14 -10.25 3.68
CA VAL A 101 -7.55 -9.00 3.04
C VAL A 101 -7.47 -9.21 1.54
N TRP A 102 -8.61 -9.18 0.86
CA TRP A 102 -8.67 -9.13 -0.59
C TRP A 102 -8.22 -7.74 -1.05
N THR A 103 -7.35 -7.69 -2.04
CA THR A 103 -6.64 -6.46 -2.41
C THR A 103 -6.61 -6.33 -3.92
N LEU A 104 -6.95 -5.13 -4.41
CA LEU A 104 -6.71 -4.69 -5.78
C LEU A 104 -5.51 -3.74 -5.77
N ALA A 105 -4.46 -4.08 -6.51
CA ALA A 105 -3.24 -3.28 -6.57
C ALA A 105 -2.71 -3.15 -8.00
N GLY A 106 -2.09 -2.01 -8.31
CA GLY A 106 -1.35 -1.83 -9.55
C GLY A 106 0.00 -2.54 -9.54
N ARG A 107 0.65 -2.58 -10.71
CA ARG A 107 1.97 -3.21 -10.88
C ARG A 107 3.06 -2.53 -10.04
N SER A 108 2.89 -1.23 -9.77
CA SER A 108 3.77 -0.47 -8.86
C SER A 108 3.77 -0.99 -7.41
N GLY A 109 2.72 -1.73 -7.03
CA GLY A 109 2.41 -2.09 -5.65
C GLY A 109 1.48 -1.08 -4.95
N TYR A 110 0.99 -0.07 -5.66
CA TYR A 110 -0.02 0.86 -5.13
C TYR A 110 -1.34 0.12 -4.96
N VAL A 111 -1.92 0.19 -3.76
CA VAL A 111 -3.19 -0.47 -3.44
C VAL A 111 -4.35 0.50 -3.66
N TYR A 112 -5.30 0.13 -4.51
CA TYR A 112 -6.47 0.95 -4.83
C TYR A 112 -7.68 0.62 -3.95
N LYS A 113 -7.91 -0.67 -3.69
CA LYS A 113 -9.10 -1.12 -2.95
C LYS A 113 -8.78 -2.35 -2.12
N ILE A 114 -9.34 -2.42 -0.92
CA ILE A 114 -9.23 -3.56 -0.01
C ILE A 114 -10.58 -3.96 0.56
N GLU A 115 -10.75 -5.26 0.77
CA GLU A 115 -11.93 -5.85 1.40
C GLU A 115 -11.46 -6.90 2.42
N LEU A 116 -11.96 -6.83 3.66
CA LEU A 116 -11.63 -7.83 4.68
C LEU A 116 -12.48 -9.09 4.48
N TYR A 117 -11.84 -10.26 4.55
CA TYR A 117 -12.54 -11.52 4.46
C TYR A 117 -13.55 -11.68 5.61
N GLY A 118 -14.77 -12.12 5.27
CA GLY A 118 -15.86 -12.34 6.22
C GLY A 118 -16.54 -11.07 6.70
N ASP A 119 -16.29 -9.94 6.01
CA ASP A 119 -17.07 -8.72 6.14
C ASP A 119 -18.54 -8.99 5.77
N ASN A 120 -19.43 -8.78 6.72
CA ASN A 120 -20.86 -9.09 6.57
C ASN A 120 -21.68 -7.91 6.02
N LEU A 121 -21.04 -6.78 5.73
CA LEU A 121 -21.67 -5.62 5.08
C LEU A 121 -21.26 -5.47 3.61
N VAL A 122 -20.38 -6.34 3.12
CA VAL A 122 -20.06 -6.39 1.69
C VAL A 122 -21.28 -6.91 0.94
N ILE A 123 -21.72 -6.15 -0.06
CA ILE A 123 -22.87 -6.46 -0.89
C ILE A 123 -22.36 -6.77 -2.29
N ASP A 124 -22.85 -7.87 -2.86
CA ASP A 124 -22.59 -8.22 -4.24
C ASP A 124 -23.37 -7.31 -5.20
N PRO A 125 -22.83 -6.99 -6.40
CA PRO A 125 -23.58 -6.29 -7.42
C PRO A 125 -24.88 -7.05 -7.76
N THR A 126 -25.98 -6.34 -7.91
CA THR A 126 -27.30 -6.95 -8.13
C THR A 126 -27.44 -7.58 -9.52
N ASP A 127 -26.57 -7.19 -10.46
CA ASP A 127 -26.58 -7.62 -11.86
C ASP A 127 -25.56 -8.74 -12.16
N LEU A 128 -25.00 -9.39 -11.13
CA LEU A 128 -24.09 -10.51 -11.34
C LEU A 128 -24.76 -11.68 -12.04
N SER A 129 -24.02 -12.32 -12.95
CA SER A 129 -24.44 -13.62 -13.50
C SER A 129 -24.58 -14.68 -12.39
N ASN A 130 -25.58 -15.56 -12.52
CA ASN A 130 -25.73 -16.72 -11.64
C ASN A 130 -24.66 -17.79 -11.88
N ASP A 131 -23.90 -17.69 -12.97
CA ASP A 131 -22.88 -18.66 -13.36
C ASP A 131 -21.52 -18.41 -12.68
N ILE A 132 -21.31 -17.21 -12.11
CA ILE A 132 -20.06 -16.90 -11.39
C ILE A 132 -20.11 -17.38 -9.93
N GLY A 133 -19.06 -18.08 -9.51
CA GLY A 133 -18.92 -18.57 -8.13
C GLY A 133 -18.53 -17.49 -7.11
N GLU A 134 -18.61 -17.83 -5.83
CA GLU A 134 -18.30 -16.91 -4.71
C GLU A 134 -16.89 -16.31 -4.77
N SER A 135 -15.92 -17.06 -5.30
CA SER A 135 -14.56 -16.57 -5.50
C SER A 135 -14.48 -15.48 -6.57
N GLU A 136 -15.19 -15.69 -7.69
CA GLU A 136 -15.26 -14.79 -8.83
C GLU A 136 -15.89 -13.45 -8.43
N LYS A 137 -16.93 -13.46 -7.59
CA LYS A 137 -17.62 -12.25 -7.12
C LYS A 137 -16.69 -11.27 -6.42
N ILE A 138 -15.66 -11.76 -5.72
CA ILE A 138 -14.64 -10.91 -5.08
C ILE A 138 -13.90 -10.07 -6.12
N VAL A 139 -13.54 -10.66 -7.26
CA VAL A 139 -12.86 -9.94 -8.34
C VAL A 139 -13.77 -8.87 -8.91
N VAL A 140 -15.04 -9.20 -9.14
CA VAL A 140 -16.02 -8.24 -9.65
C VAL A 140 -16.18 -7.07 -8.69
N ARG A 141 -16.46 -7.33 -7.39
CA ARG A 141 -16.59 -6.29 -6.36
C ARG A 141 -15.35 -5.41 -6.25
N LEU A 142 -14.17 -5.99 -6.27
CA LEU A 142 -12.94 -5.22 -6.17
C LEU A 142 -12.72 -4.34 -7.41
N SER A 143 -13.20 -4.77 -8.58
CA SER A 143 -12.96 -4.08 -9.86
C SER A 143 -14.07 -3.09 -10.26
N GLU A 144 -15.12 -2.91 -9.45
CA GLU A 144 -16.12 -1.87 -9.69
C GLU A 144 -15.50 -0.46 -9.69
N GLY A 145 -15.81 0.33 -10.72
CA GLY A 145 -15.27 1.69 -10.92
C GLY A 145 -13.92 1.72 -11.63
N PHE A 146 -13.46 0.59 -12.17
CA PHE A 146 -12.21 0.48 -12.94
C PHE A 146 -12.47 0.12 -14.41
N GLU A 147 -13.62 0.49 -14.96
CA GLU A 147 -13.99 0.21 -16.35
C GLU A 147 -12.91 0.69 -17.32
N GLY A 148 -12.63 -0.11 -18.35
CA GLY A 148 -11.54 0.12 -19.29
C GLY A 148 -10.15 -0.34 -18.82
N LYS A 149 -10.02 -0.87 -17.60
CA LYS A 149 -8.76 -1.43 -17.07
C LYS A 149 -8.69 -2.94 -17.25
N GLU A 150 -7.48 -3.50 -17.13
CA GLU A 150 -7.22 -4.93 -17.21
C GLU A 150 -6.94 -5.53 -15.83
N ILE A 151 -7.74 -6.52 -15.45
CA ILE A 151 -7.68 -7.21 -14.17
C ILE A 151 -6.98 -8.55 -14.31
N PHE A 152 -5.98 -8.78 -13.46
CA PHE A 152 -5.22 -10.02 -13.39
C PHE A 152 -5.47 -10.70 -12.05
N CYS A 153 -5.74 -12.01 -12.06
CA CYS A 153 -5.98 -12.75 -10.83
C CYS A 153 -5.48 -14.20 -10.91
N ASP A 154 -5.33 -14.82 -9.75
CA ASP A 154 -4.87 -16.19 -9.65
C ASP A 154 -5.99 -17.22 -9.93
N ASN A 155 -5.62 -18.51 -9.90
CA ASN A 155 -6.55 -19.60 -10.15
C ASN A 155 -7.56 -19.87 -9.03
N PHE A 156 -7.46 -19.21 -7.88
CA PHE A 156 -8.51 -19.26 -6.86
C PHE A 156 -9.75 -18.49 -7.33
N PHE A 157 -9.57 -17.41 -8.09
CA PHE A 157 -10.67 -16.58 -8.56
C PHE A 157 -11.20 -16.96 -9.95
N ALA A 158 -10.38 -17.58 -10.80
CA ALA A 158 -10.65 -17.65 -12.24
C ALA A 158 -11.64 -18.75 -12.67
N SER A 159 -12.52 -18.41 -13.61
CA SER A 159 -13.37 -19.32 -14.41
C SER A 159 -13.66 -18.72 -15.79
N ALA A 160 -14.15 -19.54 -16.73
CA ALA A 160 -14.53 -19.05 -18.05
C ALA A 160 -15.65 -17.99 -17.95
N ASP A 161 -16.64 -18.24 -17.07
CA ASP A 161 -17.77 -17.33 -16.83
C ASP A 161 -17.32 -15.99 -16.25
N LEU A 162 -16.29 -15.98 -15.39
CA LEU A 162 -15.68 -14.72 -14.93
C LEU A 162 -15.14 -13.89 -16.10
N LEU A 163 -14.46 -14.50 -17.08
CA LEU A 163 -13.89 -13.76 -18.22
C LEU A 163 -14.98 -13.09 -19.06
N VAL A 164 -16.11 -13.78 -19.24
CA VAL A 164 -17.30 -13.26 -19.94
C VAL A 164 -17.92 -12.11 -19.14
N GLU A 165 -18.11 -12.30 -17.83
CA GLU A 165 -18.72 -11.29 -16.96
C GLU A 165 -17.86 -10.01 -16.87
N MET A 166 -16.55 -10.15 -16.74
CA MET A 166 -15.63 -9.01 -16.73
C MET A 166 -15.70 -8.24 -18.06
N LYS A 167 -15.78 -8.96 -19.20
CA LYS A 167 -15.94 -8.33 -20.51
C LYS A 167 -17.26 -7.56 -20.61
N ARG A 168 -18.36 -8.14 -20.13
CA ARG A 168 -19.69 -7.49 -20.08
C ARG A 168 -19.64 -6.17 -19.30
N ARG A 169 -18.82 -6.12 -18.25
CA ARG A 169 -18.58 -4.93 -17.41
C ARG A 169 -17.55 -3.95 -17.99
N GLY A 170 -17.07 -4.15 -19.22
CA GLY A 170 -16.08 -3.28 -19.84
C GLY A 170 -14.68 -3.42 -19.24
N LEU A 171 -14.37 -4.57 -18.62
CA LEU A 171 -13.09 -4.87 -18.01
C LEU A 171 -12.34 -5.93 -18.82
N GLY A 172 -11.04 -5.70 -19.00
CA GLY A 172 -10.12 -6.76 -19.36
C GLY A 172 -9.93 -7.72 -18.19
N CYS A 173 -9.79 -9.01 -18.45
CA CYS A 173 -9.50 -10.00 -17.44
C CYS A 173 -8.56 -11.07 -18.01
N THR A 174 -7.49 -11.36 -17.27
CA THR A 174 -6.54 -12.44 -17.60
C THR A 174 -6.12 -13.17 -16.34
N ALA A 175 -6.33 -14.48 -16.30
CA ALA A 175 -6.15 -15.24 -15.09
C ALA A 175 -5.60 -16.65 -15.34
N THR A 176 -4.83 -17.17 -14.39
CA THR A 176 -4.50 -18.60 -14.39
C THR A 176 -5.75 -19.39 -14.01
N MET A 177 -5.97 -20.56 -14.62
CA MET A 177 -7.21 -21.34 -14.46
C MET A 177 -6.94 -22.77 -14.02
N ARG A 178 -7.88 -23.33 -13.25
CA ARG A 178 -7.89 -24.76 -12.91
C ARG A 178 -8.65 -25.54 -13.98
N ASN A 179 -8.28 -26.79 -14.20
CA ASN A 179 -8.90 -27.64 -15.23
C ASN A 179 -10.43 -27.76 -15.09
N GLY A 180 -10.95 -27.76 -13.86
CA GLY A 180 -12.40 -27.84 -13.61
C GLY A 180 -13.16 -26.54 -13.85
N ARG A 181 -12.50 -25.45 -14.25
CA ARG A 181 -13.09 -24.10 -14.37
C ARG A 181 -13.01 -23.50 -15.78
N ILE A 182 -12.55 -24.27 -16.77
CA ILE A 182 -12.44 -23.85 -18.17
C ILE A 182 -13.69 -24.21 -19.01
N GLY A 183 -14.76 -24.71 -18.37
CA GLY A 183 -15.93 -25.26 -19.06
C GLY A 183 -15.60 -26.51 -19.86
N ARG A 184 -16.32 -26.75 -20.96
CA ARG A 184 -16.11 -27.90 -21.86
C ARG A 184 -15.08 -27.61 -22.96
N CYS A 185 -14.04 -26.82 -22.64
CA CYS A 185 -13.02 -26.42 -23.60
C CYS A 185 -12.11 -27.60 -23.99
N PRO A 186 -12.07 -28.04 -25.26
CA PRO A 186 -11.34 -29.24 -25.67
C PRO A 186 -9.86 -28.94 -25.90
N LEU A 187 -9.09 -28.77 -24.82
CA LEU A 187 -7.64 -28.56 -24.86
C LEU A 187 -6.84 -29.86 -24.80
N LYS A 188 -5.64 -29.87 -25.40
CA LYS A 188 -4.67 -30.96 -25.22
C LYS A 188 -4.41 -31.22 -23.73
N THR A 189 -4.25 -32.49 -23.37
CA THR A 189 -3.93 -32.89 -21.99
C THR A 189 -2.50 -32.50 -21.61
N GLU A 190 -2.22 -32.43 -20.31
CA GLU A 190 -0.86 -32.18 -19.81
C GLU A 190 0.15 -33.21 -20.33
N LYS A 191 -0.25 -34.48 -20.46
CA LYS A 191 0.61 -35.55 -20.99
C LYS A 191 1.00 -35.32 -22.45
N CYS A 192 0.05 -34.86 -23.27
CA CYS A 192 0.31 -34.54 -24.68
C CYS A 192 1.30 -33.38 -24.80
N LEU A 193 1.04 -32.26 -24.11
CA LEU A 193 1.93 -31.10 -24.17
C LEU A 193 3.33 -31.39 -23.63
N LYS A 194 3.43 -32.18 -22.55
CA LYS A 194 4.72 -32.62 -22.02
C LYS A 194 5.50 -33.47 -23.03
N GLY A 195 4.82 -34.28 -23.83
CA GLY A 195 5.43 -35.06 -24.92
C GLY A 195 5.93 -34.19 -26.08
N GLU A 196 5.26 -33.06 -26.34
CA GLU A 196 5.64 -32.07 -27.37
C GLU A 196 6.82 -31.19 -26.94
N GLY A 197 7.23 -31.27 -25.67
CA GLY A 197 8.40 -30.57 -25.14
C GLY A 197 8.07 -29.24 -24.47
N ARG A 198 9.09 -28.68 -23.81
CA ARG A 198 8.97 -27.45 -23.03
C ARG A 198 8.73 -26.25 -23.94
N GLY A 199 7.71 -25.46 -23.64
CA GLY A 199 7.26 -24.32 -24.44
C GLY A 199 6.10 -24.66 -25.38
N SER A 200 5.68 -25.92 -25.46
CA SER A 200 4.48 -26.32 -26.19
C SER A 200 3.23 -25.68 -25.59
N PHE A 201 2.25 -25.41 -26.44
CA PHE A 201 0.93 -24.95 -26.00
C PHE A 201 -0.17 -25.37 -26.95
N ASP A 202 -1.39 -25.39 -26.43
CA ASP A 202 -2.63 -25.52 -27.17
C ASP A 202 -3.61 -24.44 -26.71
N PHE A 203 -4.46 -23.94 -27.60
CA PHE A 203 -5.42 -22.90 -27.23
C PHE A 203 -6.74 -23.03 -28.00
N ARG A 204 -7.81 -22.54 -27.40
CA ARG A 204 -9.12 -22.38 -28.04
C ARG A 204 -9.59 -20.95 -27.84
N SER A 205 -10.29 -20.42 -28.85
CA SER A 205 -11.00 -19.15 -28.80
C SER A 205 -12.48 -19.41 -28.99
N GLU A 206 -13.31 -18.87 -28.11
CA GLU A 206 -14.75 -18.87 -28.28
C GLU A 206 -15.17 -17.64 -29.08
N LYS A 207 -15.93 -17.84 -30.17
CA LYS A 207 -16.26 -16.75 -31.11
C LYS A 207 -17.20 -15.72 -30.51
N ASP A 208 -18.22 -16.17 -29.78
CA ASP A 208 -19.31 -15.30 -29.32
C ASP A 208 -18.87 -14.42 -28.14
N SER A 209 -18.24 -15.03 -27.12
CA SER A 209 -17.71 -14.29 -25.98
C SER A 209 -16.38 -13.59 -26.29
N GLY A 210 -15.62 -14.09 -27.27
CA GLY A 210 -14.28 -13.61 -27.61
C GLY A 210 -13.22 -13.95 -26.56
N ILE A 211 -13.47 -14.91 -25.66
CA ILE A 211 -12.45 -15.36 -24.70
C ILE A 211 -11.49 -16.37 -25.34
N ILE A 212 -10.23 -16.34 -24.90
CA ILE A 212 -9.20 -17.32 -25.23
C ILE A 212 -8.82 -18.10 -23.97
N ILE A 213 -8.64 -19.41 -24.12
CA ILE A 213 -8.05 -20.28 -23.09
C ILE A 213 -6.85 -20.98 -23.71
N CYS A 214 -5.69 -20.84 -23.06
CA CYS A 214 -4.43 -21.39 -23.49
C CYS A 214 -3.85 -22.32 -22.42
N HIS A 215 -3.44 -23.51 -22.83
CA HIS A 215 -2.72 -24.48 -22.01
C HIS A 215 -1.26 -24.50 -22.45
N TRP A 216 -0.35 -23.99 -21.61
CA TRP A 216 1.08 -23.87 -21.91
C TRP A 216 1.91 -24.74 -20.97
N HIS A 217 2.91 -25.44 -21.51
CA HIS A 217 3.79 -26.32 -20.75
C HIS A 217 5.18 -25.71 -20.56
N ASP A 218 5.54 -25.41 -19.31
CA ASP A 218 6.92 -25.09 -18.90
C ASP A 218 7.49 -26.30 -18.12
N ASN A 219 8.02 -26.11 -16.90
CA ASN A 219 8.33 -27.22 -15.99
C ASN A 219 7.07 -27.94 -15.49
N ARG A 220 5.95 -27.22 -15.47
CA ARG A 220 4.60 -27.69 -15.18
C ARG A 220 3.67 -27.00 -16.15
N SER A 221 2.56 -27.65 -16.46
CA SER A 221 1.56 -27.02 -17.29
C SER A 221 0.74 -25.99 -16.53
N VAL A 222 0.36 -24.93 -17.23
CA VAL A 222 -0.46 -23.85 -16.72
C VAL A 222 -1.54 -23.55 -17.77
N MET A 223 -2.79 -23.46 -17.32
CA MET A 223 -3.87 -22.92 -18.12
C MET A 223 -4.07 -21.45 -17.78
N ILE A 224 -4.20 -20.61 -18.79
CA ILE A 224 -4.44 -19.18 -18.65
C ILE A 224 -5.58 -18.81 -19.61
N GLY A 225 -6.57 -18.12 -19.07
CA GLY A 225 -7.67 -17.56 -19.83
C GLY A 225 -7.56 -16.04 -19.92
N SER A 226 -8.05 -15.47 -21.01
CA SER A 226 -8.09 -14.03 -21.21
C SER A 226 -9.26 -13.61 -22.09
N ASN A 227 -9.82 -12.44 -21.84
CA ASN A 227 -10.79 -11.79 -22.73
C ASN A 227 -10.18 -10.63 -23.56
N THR A 228 -8.90 -10.30 -23.33
CA THR A 228 -8.17 -9.20 -24.00
C THR A 228 -6.92 -9.65 -24.74
N HIS A 229 -6.20 -10.66 -24.23
CA HIS A 229 -4.90 -11.09 -24.74
C HIS A 229 -4.99 -12.40 -25.52
N SER A 230 -4.29 -12.45 -26.65
CA SER A 230 -4.17 -13.66 -27.48
C SER A 230 -2.84 -14.39 -27.24
N VAL A 231 -2.68 -15.55 -27.90
CA VAL A 231 -1.43 -16.31 -27.87
C VAL A 231 -0.31 -15.62 -28.67
N GLY A 232 -0.66 -14.75 -29.61
CA GLY A 232 0.28 -14.08 -30.52
C GLY A 232 0.61 -12.63 -30.12
N PRO A 233 1.77 -12.09 -30.54
CA PRO A 233 2.89 -12.83 -31.12
C PRO A 233 3.54 -13.75 -30.09
N VAL A 234 3.95 -14.95 -30.51
CA VAL A 234 4.65 -15.90 -29.64
C VAL A 234 6.08 -15.41 -29.46
N GLY A 235 6.48 -15.20 -28.22
CA GLY A 235 7.83 -14.78 -27.87
C GLY A 235 8.64 -15.92 -27.24
N VAL A 236 9.83 -15.58 -26.76
CA VAL A 236 10.66 -16.47 -25.96
C VAL A 236 10.82 -15.95 -24.54
N CYS A 237 11.09 -16.85 -23.60
CA CYS A 237 11.53 -16.52 -22.25
C CYS A 237 12.75 -17.35 -21.89
N ARG A 238 13.74 -16.72 -21.25
CA ARG A 238 14.92 -17.42 -20.75
C ARG A 238 14.58 -18.13 -19.45
N ARG A 239 14.89 -19.41 -19.39
CA ARG A 239 14.66 -20.26 -18.22
C ARG A 239 15.92 -21.04 -17.89
N TYR A 240 16.26 -21.09 -16.61
CA TYR A 240 17.35 -21.94 -16.16
C TYR A 240 16.91 -23.40 -16.20
N ASP A 241 17.67 -24.24 -16.90
CA ASP A 241 17.52 -25.69 -16.89
C ASP A 241 18.46 -26.28 -15.84
N LYS A 242 17.88 -26.90 -14.80
CA LYS A 242 18.67 -27.50 -13.71
C LYS A 242 19.50 -28.70 -14.16
N LYS A 243 19.04 -29.45 -15.17
CA LYS A 243 19.74 -30.64 -15.68
C LYS A 243 20.92 -30.23 -16.56
N ALA A 244 20.68 -29.30 -17.47
CA ALA A 244 21.71 -28.80 -18.37
C ALA A 244 22.62 -27.72 -17.74
N LYS A 245 22.28 -27.23 -16.54
CA LYS A 245 22.96 -26.15 -15.82
C LYS A 245 23.19 -24.89 -16.67
N THR A 246 22.27 -24.61 -17.59
CA THR A 246 22.36 -23.50 -18.53
C THR A 246 20.99 -22.86 -18.72
N TYR A 247 20.98 -21.66 -19.30
CA TYR A 247 19.74 -21.00 -19.69
C TYR A 247 19.30 -21.49 -21.07
N THR A 248 18.03 -21.91 -21.16
CA THR A 248 17.37 -22.29 -22.40
C THR A 248 16.29 -21.28 -22.74
N GLU A 249 16.03 -21.12 -24.03
CA GLU A 249 14.93 -20.32 -24.54
C GLU A 249 13.69 -21.19 -24.68
N VAL A 250 12.59 -20.72 -24.09
CA VAL A 250 11.32 -21.43 -24.08
C VAL A 250 10.28 -20.56 -24.76
N SER A 251 9.63 -21.11 -25.79
CA SER A 251 8.50 -20.48 -26.46
C SER A 251 7.40 -20.14 -25.45
N ARG A 252 6.88 -18.92 -25.50
CA ARG A 252 5.93 -18.38 -24.54
C ARG A 252 4.86 -17.54 -25.27
N PRO A 253 3.57 -17.91 -25.16
CA PRO A 253 2.48 -17.11 -25.70
C PRO A 253 2.39 -15.71 -25.07
N SER A 254 1.90 -14.71 -25.82
CA SER A 254 1.84 -13.31 -25.38
C SER A 254 1.04 -13.12 -24.10
N LEU A 255 -0.15 -13.74 -23.99
CA LEU A 255 -0.97 -13.70 -22.77
C LEU A 255 -0.22 -14.18 -21.50
N VAL A 256 0.69 -15.15 -21.63
CA VAL A 256 1.52 -15.64 -20.51
C VAL A 256 2.57 -14.60 -20.11
N ARG A 257 3.13 -13.88 -21.09
CA ARG A 257 4.06 -12.78 -20.82
C ARG A 257 3.35 -11.66 -20.06
N VAL A 258 2.20 -11.21 -20.55
CA VAL A 258 1.45 -10.10 -19.94
C VAL A 258 1.01 -10.47 -18.53
N TYR A 259 0.44 -11.67 -18.33
CA TYR A 259 0.06 -12.16 -17.00
C TYR A 259 1.22 -12.07 -16.00
N ASN A 260 2.41 -12.56 -16.36
CA ASN A 260 3.58 -12.53 -15.49
C ASN A 260 4.13 -11.11 -15.23
N GLN A 261 3.85 -10.15 -16.11
CA GLN A 261 4.28 -8.75 -15.95
C GLN A 261 3.32 -7.96 -15.06
N SER A 262 2.02 -8.27 -15.12
CA SER A 262 0.96 -7.53 -14.44
C SER A 262 0.59 -8.11 -13.08
N MET A 263 0.77 -9.42 -12.89
CA MET A 263 0.63 -10.02 -11.56
C MET A 263 1.76 -9.61 -10.62
N GLY A 264 1.52 -9.72 -9.31
CA GLY A 264 2.51 -9.47 -8.26
C GLY A 264 2.46 -8.07 -7.64
N GLY A 265 1.57 -7.19 -8.11
CA GLY A 265 1.32 -5.89 -7.47
C GLY A 265 0.96 -6.03 -5.98
N VAL A 266 0.05 -6.95 -5.66
CA VAL A 266 -0.36 -7.25 -4.27
C VAL A 266 0.80 -7.81 -3.45
N ASP A 267 1.58 -8.75 -4.00
CA ASP A 267 2.78 -9.29 -3.33
C ASP A 267 3.82 -8.19 -3.07
N ARG A 268 3.98 -7.24 -3.99
CA ARG A 268 4.85 -6.08 -3.82
C ARG A 268 4.37 -5.17 -2.70
N ALA A 269 3.05 -4.93 -2.60
CA ALA A 269 2.47 -4.19 -1.49
C ALA A 269 2.73 -4.89 -0.14
N ASP A 270 2.50 -6.20 -0.05
CA ASP A 270 2.77 -6.98 1.17
C ASP A 270 4.27 -6.99 1.52
N GLN A 271 5.15 -7.06 0.51
CA GLN A 271 6.59 -6.96 0.70
C GLN A 271 6.98 -5.60 1.29
N LEU A 272 6.50 -4.49 0.72
CA LEU A 272 6.78 -3.14 1.20
C LEU A 272 6.30 -2.94 2.64
N LEU A 273 5.12 -3.46 2.97
CA LEU A 273 4.59 -3.45 4.33
C LEU A 273 5.40 -4.33 5.30
N SER A 274 6.05 -5.38 4.81
CA SER A 274 6.82 -6.31 5.65
C SER A 274 8.14 -5.71 6.14
N PHE A 275 8.76 -4.79 5.40
CA PHE A 275 10.06 -4.21 5.74
C PHE A 275 10.06 -3.40 7.03
N TYR A 276 9.02 -2.59 7.24
CA TYR A 276 8.92 -1.67 8.38
C TYR A 276 7.58 -1.80 9.09
N ARG A 277 7.15 -3.05 9.32
CA ARG A 277 5.85 -3.38 9.91
C ARG A 277 5.75 -2.87 11.35
N ASN A 278 4.65 -2.22 11.69
CA ASN A 278 4.39 -1.83 13.08
C ASN A 278 4.19 -3.05 14.00
N GLU A 279 5.02 -3.19 15.03
CA GLU A 279 5.01 -4.32 15.96
C GLU A 279 4.24 -4.09 17.26
N LEU A 280 3.39 -3.05 17.34
CA LEU A 280 2.63 -2.71 18.54
C LEU A 280 1.94 -3.93 19.16
N LYS A 281 2.37 -4.30 20.37
CA LYS A 281 1.84 -5.45 21.10
C LYS A 281 0.48 -5.10 21.70
N THR A 282 -0.59 -5.58 21.07
CA THR A 282 -1.96 -5.40 21.57
C THR A 282 -2.79 -6.67 21.47
N LYS A 283 -3.68 -6.85 22.46
CA LYS A 283 -4.73 -7.87 22.48
C LYS A 283 -6.02 -7.40 21.78
N LYS A 284 -6.19 -6.08 21.58
CA LYS A 284 -7.36 -5.49 20.92
C LYS A 284 -7.28 -5.75 19.42
N TRP A 285 -8.22 -6.51 18.88
CA TRP A 285 -8.18 -7.00 17.49
C TRP A 285 -8.17 -5.86 16.46
N TYR A 286 -8.97 -4.81 16.67
CA TYR A 286 -9.15 -3.72 15.71
C TYR A 286 -7.86 -2.91 15.52
N LYS A 287 -7.07 -2.71 16.58
CA LYS A 287 -5.75 -2.07 16.50
C LYS A 287 -4.78 -2.85 15.62
N ARG A 288 -4.90 -4.18 15.56
CA ARG A 288 -4.07 -5.03 14.70
C ARG A 288 -4.39 -4.89 13.23
N ILE A 289 -5.56 -4.36 12.88
CA ILE A 289 -5.94 -4.04 11.50
C ILE A 289 -5.61 -2.57 11.21
N ILE A 290 -5.98 -1.65 12.10
CA ILE A 290 -5.79 -0.20 11.90
C ILE A 290 -4.33 0.17 11.64
N PHE A 291 -3.38 -0.28 12.47
CA PHE A 291 -1.98 0.16 12.31
C PHE A 291 -1.37 -0.32 10.98
N PRO A 292 -1.56 -1.58 10.55
CA PRO A 292 -1.16 -1.99 9.20
C PRO A 292 -1.84 -1.21 8.07
N LEU A 293 -3.11 -0.81 8.23
CA LEU A 293 -3.79 0.05 7.25
C LEU A 293 -3.18 1.46 7.19
N LEU A 294 -2.74 2.01 8.32
CA LEU A 294 -1.99 3.27 8.35
C LEU A 294 -0.59 3.11 7.71
N ASP A 295 0.10 2.00 7.99
CA ASP A 295 1.36 1.67 7.31
C ASP A 295 1.15 1.60 5.78
N LEU A 296 0.03 1.03 5.32
CA LEU A 296 -0.31 0.96 3.90
C LEU A 296 -0.55 2.35 3.31
N ALA A 297 -1.23 3.24 4.04
CA ALA A 297 -1.40 4.62 3.60
C ALA A 297 -0.05 5.34 3.41
N VAL A 298 0.93 5.09 4.29
CA VAL A 298 2.29 5.64 4.15
C VAL A 298 3.03 5.03 2.97
N VAL A 299 2.89 3.72 2.72
CA VAL A 299 3.46 3.05 1.55
C VAL A 299 2.87 3.60 0.24
N ASN A 300 1.55 3.74 0.15
CA ASN A 300 0.88 4.34 -1.00
C ASN A 300 1.36 5.79 -1.21
N SER A 301 1.47 6.58 -0.14
CA SER A 301 1.98 7.95 -0.20
C SER A 301 3.43 8.02 -0.68
N TRP A 302 4.27 7.06 -0.27
CA TRP A 302 5.66 6.95 -0.73
C TRP A 302 5.74 6.64 -2.23
N LEU A 303 4.91 5.71 -2.72
CA LEU A 303 4.85 5.38 -4.15
C LEU A 303 4.45 6.61 -4.98
N LEU A 304 3.44 7.35 -4.53
CA LEU A 304 3.01 8.59 -5.18
C LEU A 304 4.09 9.68 -5.14
N TYR A 305 4.73 9.87 -3.99
CA TYR A 305 5.80 10.84 -3.85
C TYR A 305 6.93 10.57 -4.84
N ARG A 306 7.33 9.31 -4.99
CA ARG A 306 8.36 8.91 -5.95
C ARG A 306 7.93 9.13 -7.39
N ALA A 307 6.68 8.81 -7.74
CA ALA A 307 6.14 9.02 -9.08
C ALA A 307 6.07 10.52 -9.45
N VAL A 308 5.64 11.38 -8.52
CA VAL A 308 5.44 12.81 -8.78
C VAL A 308 6.75 13.60 -8.72
N LYS A 309 7.67 13.26 -7.81
CA LYS A 309 8.92 13.99 -7.60
C LYS A 309 10.12 13.40 -8.32
N ASP A 310 9.92 12.33 -9.09
CA ASP A 310 10.99 11.51 -9.69
C ASP A 310 12.10 11.20 -8.66
N SER A 311 11.68 10.81 -7.45
CA SER A 311 12.57 10.69 -6.31
C SER A 311 13.01 9.24 -6.10
N GLU A 312 14.30 9.07 -5.77
CA GLU A 312 14.87 7.79 -5.34
C GLU A 312 14.85 7.60 -3.81
N ILE A 313 14.09 8.44 -3.08
CA ILE A 313 14.00 8.33 -1.62
C ILE A 313 13.59 6.92 -1.20
N GLN A 314 14.37 6.32 -0.30
CA GLN A 314 14.08 5.00 0.23
C GLN A 314 12.86 5.04 1.17
N LEU A 315 12.10 3.95 1.24
CA LEU A 315 10.90 3.87 2.05
C LEU A 315 11.17 4.17 3.55
N ALA A 316 12.30 3.73 4.10
CA ALA A 316 12.70 4.06 5.48
C ALA A 316 12.82 5.57 5.69
N GLU A 317 13.57 6.23 4.81
CA GLU A 317 13.82 7.67 4.90
C GLU A 317 12.51 8.46 4.75
N PHE A 318 11.66 8.08 3.80
CA PHE A 318 10.34 8.69 3.65
C PHE A 318 9.47 8.50 4.90
N LYS A 319 9.45 7.30 5.49
CA LYS A 319 8.74 7.03 6.76
C LYS A 319 9.25 7.92 7.90
N LEU A 320 10.56 8.11 8.00
CA LEU A 320 11.16 9.02 8.99
C LEU A 320 10.74 10.48 8.75
N GLN A 321 10.74 10.95 7.50
CA GLN A 321 10.30 12.30 7.17
C GLN A 321 8.83 12.55 7.51
N VAL A 322 7.96 11.57 7.23
CA VAL A 322 6.55 11.61 7.64
C VAL A 322 6.44 11.67 9.17
N ALA A 323 7.15 10.81 9.89
CA ALA A 323 7.13 10.79 11.35
C ALA A 323 7.61 12.12 11.96
N PHE A 324 8.75 12.66 11.49
CA PHE A 324 9.25 13.95 11.96
C PHE A 324 8.33 15.11 11.60
N GLY A 325 7.68 15.08 10.44
CA GLY A 325 6.67 16.05 10.05
C GLY A 325 5.50 16.08 11.05
N LEU A 326 4.92 14.91 11.35
CA LEU A 326 3.81 14.78 12.28
C LEU A 326 4.19 15.20 13.72
N MET A 327 5.36 14.80 14.20
CA MET A 327 5.83 15.19 15.55
C MET A 327 6.09 16.70 15.71
N LYS A 328 6.43 17.41 14.61
CA LYS A 328 6.65 18.86 14.65
C LYS A 328 5.33 19.65 14.58
N LEU A 329 4.28 19.11 13.95
CA LEU A 329 2.94 19.72 13.92
C LEU A 329 2.32 19.83 15.34
N GLU A 330 2.52 18.81 16.19
CA GLU A 330 2.01 18.83 17.56
C GLU A 330 2.65 19.93 18.42
N LYS A 331 3.91 20.30 18.17
CA LYS A 331 4.59 21.37 18.92
C LYS A 331 4.13 22.79 18.56
N SER A 332 3.36 22.96 17.48
CA SER A 332 2.75 24.24 17.11
C SER A 332 1.40 24.51 17.80
N HIS A 333 0.74 23.47 18.30
CA HIS A 333 -0.53 23.58 19.05
C HIS A 333 -0.25 23.23 20.52
N GLU A 334 0.01 24.27 21.32
CA GLU A 334 -0.03 24.27 22.80
C GLU A 334 0.39 22.99 23.54
N ALA A 335 1.68 22.90 23.94
CA ALA A 335 2.06 22.00 25.03
C ALA A 335 1.83 22.72 26.38
N PRO A 336 1.10 22.13 27.33
CA PRO A 336 1.01 22.63 28.70
C PRO A 336 2.41 22.67 29.33
N LEU A 337 2.68 23.75 30.05
CA LEU A 337 3.88 23.95 30.86
C LEU A 337 3.91 22.89 31.98
N HIS A 338 4.54 21.73 31.73
CA HIS A 338 4.97 20.86 32.83
C HIS A 338 6.49 20.80 32.90
N ASP A 339 6.99 21.36 34.01
CA ASP A 339 8.31 21.26 34.63
C ASP A 339 9.49 20.89 33.72
N ARG A 340 10.05 21.93 33.08
CA ARG A 340 11.34 21.86 32.38
C ARG A 340 12.48 22.08 33.36
N THR A 341 12.84 21.07 34.13
CA THR A 341 14.06 21.09 34.96
C THR A 341 15.07 20.00 34.60
N LEU A 342 15.01 19.45 33.39
CA LEU A 342 16.06 18.56 32.86
C LEU A 342 16.49 18.96 31.44
N THR A 343 17.55 19.75 31.39
CA THR A 343 18.52 19.96 30.29
C THR A 343 17.96 20.47 28.94
N GLU A 344 17.98 21.79 28.75
CA GLU A 344 17.71 22.54 27.50
C GLU A 344 18.80 22.42 26.41
N ASN A 345 19.50 21.28 26.31
CA ASN A 345 20.43 21.09 25.21
C ASN A 345 19.87 20.01 24.27
N TRP A 346 20.14 20.13 22.96
CA TRP A 346 20.01 19.09 21.92
C TRP A 346 18.84 19.15 20.91
N LEU A 347 18.39 20.34 20.51
CA LEU A 347 18.11 20.56 19.08
C LEU A 347 19.27 21.38 18.51
N SER A 348 20.07 20.76 17.64
CA SER A 348 20.99 21.51 16.80
C SER A 348 20.16 22.53 16.00
N ASN A 349 20.41 23.82 16.19
CA ASN A 349 19.75 24.92 15.46
C ASN A 349 20.21 24.98 13.98
N ARG A 350 20.72 23.88 13.42
CA ARG A 350 21.22 23.83 12.05
C ARG A 350 20.04 23.71 11.10
N ALA A 351 20.11 24.49 10.02
CA ALA A 351 19.13 24.47 8.95
C ALA A 351 18.95 23.07 8.32
N SER A 352 20.03 22.29 8.26
CA SER A 352 20.05 20.92 7.72
C SER A 352 19.10 19.97 8.46
N ASP A 353 18.74 20.28 9.71
CA ASP A 353 18.01 19.36 10.59
C ASP A 353 16.49 19.62 10.55
N VAL A 354 16.05 20.52 9.65
CA VAL A 354 14.64 20.82 9.39
C VAL A 354 14.18 19.98 8.19
N PRO A 355 13.27 19.01 8.37
CA PRO A 355 12.69 18.24 7.27
C PRO A 355 12.05 19.16 6.23
N THR A 356 12.23 18.84 4.95
CA THR A 356 11.64 19.57 3.83
C THR A 356 10.12 19.65 3.93
N SER A 357 9.46 18.59 4.44
CA SER A 357 8.02 18.56 4.69
C SER A 357 7.54 19.62 5.67
N VAL A 358 8.37 20.03 6.62
CA VAL A 358 8.05 21.09 7.60
C VAL A 358 8.52 22.44 7.10
N ARG A 359 9.66 22.48 6.39
CA ARG A 359 10.25 23.68 5.80
C ARG A 359 9.32 24.32 4.76
N TYR A 360 8.67 23.50 3.93
CA TYR A 360 7.89 23.94 2.76
C TYR A 360 6.37 23.82 2.94
N ASP A 361 5.87 23.53 4.14
CA ASP A 361 4.42 23.39 4.35
C ASP A 361 3.64 24.71 4.33
N GLY A 362 4.32 25.85 4.29
CA GLY A 362 3.69 27.17 4.20
C GLY A 362 2.86 27.58 5.43
N VAL A 363 2.87 26.78 6.51
CA VAL A 363 1.98 26.98 7.66
C VAL A 363 2.77 27.37 8.91
N ASN A 364 2.39 28.47 9.57
CA ASN A 364 2.93 28.89 10.88
C ASN A 364 4.45 29.19 10.92
N HIS A 365 5.06 29.55 9.78
CA HIS A 365 6.44 30.04 9.72
C HIS A 365 6.50 31.53 10.02
N LEU A 366 6.53 31.88 11.31
CA LEU A 366 6.54 33.27 11.77
C LEU A 366 7.94 33.71 12.24
N PRO A 367 8.45 34.88 11.80
CA PRO A 367 9.68 35.43 12.34
C PRO A 367 9.45 35.97 13.76
N VAL A 368 10.25 35.50 14.73
CA VAL A 368 10.23 35.98 16.12
C VAL A 368 11.59 36.55 16.50
N LYS A 369 11.59 37.69 17.19
CA LYS A 369 12.82 38.28 17.76
C LYS A 369 13.22 37.50 19.00
N VAL A 370 14.47 37.04 19.05
CA VAL A 370 15.03 36.34 20.21
C VAL A 370 16.16 37.16 20.87
N PRO A 371 16.40 37.02 22.19
CA PRO A 371 17.36 37.84 22.92
C PRO A 371 18.82 37.55 22.53
N GLN A 372 19.11 36.32 22.11
CA GLN A 372 20.46 35.85 21.80
C GLN A 372 20.98 36.45 20.48
N LYS A 373 22.20 37.01 20.53
CA LYS A 373 22.87 37.63 19.35
C LYS A 373 23.64 36.63 18.47
N SER A 374 23.76 35.37 18.88
CA SER A 374 24.67 34.40 18.24
C SER A 374 24.25 32.95 18.45
N ALA A 375 23.63 32.37 17.42
CA ALA A 375 23.44 30.93 17.26
C ALA A 375 23.85 30.52 15.82
N PRO A 376 24.02 29.22 15.53
CA PRO A 376 24.29 28.72 14.18
C PRO A 376 23.20 29.20 13.22
N ARG A 377 23.60 29.72 12.04
CA ARG A 377 22.69 30.32 11.06
C ARG A 377 22.58 29.46 9.81
N TYR A 378 21.41 29.47 9.20
CA TYR A 378 21.33 29.27 7.75
C TYR A 378 21.68 30.59 7.09
N LYS A 379 22.63 30.57 6.15
CA LYS A 379 23.09 31.77 5.47
C LYS A 379 23.23 31.41 4.01
N LEU A 380 22.49 32.10 3.15
CA LEU A 380 22.74 32.02 1.70
C LEU A 380 24.19 32.46 1.43
N PRO A 381 24.87 31.90 0.41
CA PRO A 381 26.27 32.23 0.12
C PRO A 381 26.58 33.73 0.06
N GLN A 382 25.64 34.52 -0.46
CA GLN A 382 25.72 35.97 -0.63
C GLN A 382 25.26 36.80 0.59
N CYS A 383 24.69 36.18 1.62
CA CYS A 383 24.22 36.90 2.80
C CYS A 383 25.40 37.16 3.74
N SER A 384 25.60 38.40 4.20
CA SER A 384 26.62 38.79 5.19
C SER A 384 26.04 39.11 6.59
N TRP A 385 24.72 39.31 6.66
CA TRP A 385 24.01 39.95 7.76
C TRP A 385 23.92 39.13 9.07
N ARG A 386 23.76 39.86 10.19
CA ARG A 386 23.43 39.29 11.50
C ARG A 386 21.95 39.50 11.80
N THR A 387 21.25 38.42 12.13
CA THR A 387 19.82 38.46 12.46
C THR A 387 19.58 38.11 13.92
N ARG A 388 18.57 38.75 14.54
CA ARG A 388 17.96 38.31 15.80
C ARG A 388 16.60 37.65 15.57
N LEU A 389 16.24 37.42 14.32
CA LEU A 389 14.99 36.78 13.93
C LEU A 389 15.23 35.28 13.80
N GLN A 390 14.33 34.51 14.39
CA GLN A 390 14.28 33.07 14.30
C GLN A 390 12.89 32.67 13.77
N CYS A 391 12.80 31.68 12.90
CA CYS A 391 11.50 31.08 12.58
C CYS A 391 10.95 30.37 13.82
N LYS A 392 9.74 30.74 14.27
CA LYS A 392 9.10 30.19 15.47
C LYS A 392 8.96 28.66 15.37
N LYS A 393 8.69 28.15 14.17
CA LYS A 393 8.46 26.74 13.88
C LYS A 393 9.75 25.96 13.62
N CYS A 394 10.59 26.44 12.71
CA CYS A 394 11.84 25.76 12.33
C CYS A 394 12.98 25.94 13.33
N LYS A 395 12.91 26.94 14.22
CA LYS A 395 13.98 27.33 15.16
C LYS A 395 15.31 27.70 14.49
N VAL A 396 15.29 28.03 13.21
CA VAL A 396 16.46 28.50 12.44
C VAL A 396 16.51 30.01 12.42
N TYR A 397 17.71 30.58 12.57
CA TYR A 397 17.96 32.02 12.50
C TYR A 397 18.06 32.46 11.04
N LEU A 398 17.17 33.36 10.62
CA LEU A 398 17.00 33.78 9.23
C LEU A 398 16.82 35.31 9.19
N CYS A 399 17.47 36.00 8.24
CA CYS A 399 17.24 37.43 8.02
C CYS A 399 16.03 37.66 7.11
N VAL A 400 15.33 38.76 7.36
CA VAL A 400 14.25 39.30 6.54
C VAL A 400 14.74 40.66 6.05
N GLU A 401 14.82 40.86 4.74
CA GLU A 401 15.23 42.12 4.11
C GLU A 401 14.31 42.38 2.92
N GLU A 402 13.82 43.63 2.78
CA GLU A 402 12.81 44.00 1.78
C GLU A 402 13.40 44.13 0.36
N ASP A 403 14.67 44.56 0.22
CA ASP A 403 15.25 44.93 -1.09
C ASP A 403 16.66 44.35 -1.37
N GLY A 404 17.02 43.22 -0.72
CA GLY A 404 18.32 42.58 -0.90
C GLY A 404 18.24 41.14 -1.46
N PRO A 405 19.27 40.62 -2.16
CA PRO A 405 19.32 39.25 -2.72
C PRO A 405 19.37 38.12 -1.66
N ALA A 406 19.12 38.45 -0.39
CA ALA A 406 19.42 37.65 0.78
C ALA A 406 18.26 37.61 1.80
N ASN A 407 17.00 37.55 1.33
CA ASN A 407 15.87 37.15 2.19
C ASN A 407 15.98 35.66 2.54
N CYS A 408 16.86 35.34 3.50
CA CYS A 408 17.06 33.98 3.98
C CYS A 408 15.78 33.40 4.57
N PHE A 409 14.88 34.21 5.13
CA PHE A 409 13.63 33.72 5.71
C PHE A 409 12.73 33.15 4.62
N GLU A 410 12.43 33.93 3.58
CA GLU A 410 11.59 33.47 2.48
C GLU A 410 12.21 32.29 1.75
N ARG A 411 13.47 32.43 1.29
CA ARG A 411 14.15 31.38 0.52
C ARG A 411 14.32 30.10 1.31
N PHE A 412 14.53 30.16 2.63
CA PHE A 412 14.55 28.97 3.45
C PHE A 412 13.18 28.27 3.54
N HIS A 413 12.04 28.91 3.26
CA HIS A 413 10.74 28.23 3.29
C HIS A 413 10.14 28.00 1.89
N THR A 414 10.82 28.41 0.83
CA THR A 414 10.34 28.30 -0.56
C THR A 414 11.29 27.56 -1.51
N GLU A 415 12.60 27.55 -1.20
CA GLU A 415 13.66 26.87 -1.96
C GLU A 415 14.37 25.85 -1.08
#